data_AF-T1BU58-F1
#
_entry.id   AF-T1BU58-F1
#
_cell.length_a   1.000
_cell.length_b   1.000
_cell.length_c   1.000
_cell.angle_alpha   90.00
_cell.angle_beta   90.00
_cell.angle_gamma   90.00
#
_symmetry.space_group_name_H-M   'P 1'
#
loop_
_entity.id
_entity.type
_entity.pdbx_description
1 polymer ?
#
loop_
_entity_poly.entity_id
_entity_poly.type
_entity_poly.pdbx_seq_one_letter_code
_entity_poly.pdbx_strand_id
1 'polypeptide(L)' 'MLDIGPAFSSSGPLAQGVAAYRLRPAQIEMAQAVLQALEERSALVVEAGTGTGKTFAYLIPALLS' A
#
# COMPACT_ATOMS: atom_id res chain seq x y z
N MET A 1 2.57 -2.17 15.50
CA MET A 1 2.80 -2.21 14.04
C MET A 1 1.53 -2.73 13.41
N LEU A 2 0.85 -1.85 12.69
CA LEU A 2 -0.39 -2.17 11.98
C LEU A 2 -0.08 -3.16 10.83
N ASP A 3 -0.85 -4.24 10.71
CA ASP A 3 -0.71 -5.16 9.56
C ASP A 3 -1.65 -4.73 8.42
N ILE A 4 -1.06 -4.14 7.37
CA ILE A 4 -1.77 -3.72 6.16
C ILE A 4 -1.83 -4.82 5.09
N GLY A 5 -1.10 -5.93 5.25
CA GLY A 5 -1.03 -7.03 4.28
C GLY A 5 -2.40 -7.60 3.88
N PRO A 6 -3.35 -7.81 4.81
CA PRO A 6 -4.68 -8.31 4.48
C PRO A 6 -5.44 -7.45 3.46
N ALA A 7 -5.24 -6.13 3.46
CA ALA A 7 -5.89 -5.21 2.53
C ALA A 7 -5.52 -5.50 1.06
N PHE A 8 -4.28 -5.94 0.84
CA PHE A 8 -3.71 -6.19 -0.49
C PHE A 8 -3.81 -7.66 -0.94
N SER A 9 -4.21 -8.58 -0.05
CA SER A 9 -4.31 -10.01 -0.38
C SER A 9 -5.25 -10.26 -1.57
N SER A 10 -5.06 -11.39 -2.26
CA SER A 10 -5.90 -11.80 -3.41
C SER A 10 -7.37 -12.06 -3.05
N SER A 11 -7.67 -12.22 -1.76
CA SER A 11 -9.02 -12.30 -1.20
C SER A 11 -9.40 -11.07 -0.38
N GLY A 12 -8.56 -10.03 -0.37
CA GLY A 12 -8.72 -8.84 0.46
C GLY A 12 -9.68 -7.80 -0.11
N PRO A 13 -9.98 -6.74 0.66
CA PRO A 13 -10.86 -5.65 0.25
C PRO A 13 -10.55 -5.06 -1.13
N LEU A 14 -9.28 -4.89 -1.49
CA LEU A 14 -8.91 -4.37 -2.82
C LEU A 14 -9.25 -5.36 -3.94
N ALA A 15 -9.02 -6.65 -3.72
CA ALA A 15 -9.36 -7.68 -4.71
C ALA A 15 -10.88 -7.81 -4.91
N GLN A 16 -11.67 -7.56 -3.87
CA GLN A 16 -13.13 -7.59 -3.92
C GLN A 16 -13.74 -6.33 -4.53
N GLY A 17 -13.16 -5.16 -4.26
CA GLY A 17 -13.73 -3.86 -4.63
C GLY A 17 -13.18 -3.24 -5.92
N VAL A 18 -12.01 -3.70 -6.41
CA VAL A 18 -11.35 -3.09 -7.57
C VAL A 18 -11.26 -4.10 -8.72
N ALA A 19 -11.97 -3.79 -9.82
CA ALA A 19 -11.95 -4.61 -11.02
C ALA A 19 -10.51 -4.81 -11.54
N ALA A 20 -10.17 -6.04 -11.88
CA ALA A 20 -8.83 -6.43 -12.36
C ALA A 20 -7.68 -6.08 -11.40
N TYR A 21 -7.93 -6.00 -10.09
CA TYR A 21 -6.88 -5.86 -9.09
C TYR A 21 -5.84 -6.96 -9.23
N ARG A 22 -4.57 -6.57 -9.20
CA ARG A 22 -3.43 -7.47 -9.16
C ARG A 22 -2.43 -6.95 -8.16
N LEU A 23 -2.10 -7.79 -7.20
CA LEU A 23 -1.03 -7.56 -6.26
C LEU A 23 0.30 -7.42 -7.00
N ARG A 24 1.12 -6.46 -6.59
CA ARG A 24 2.48 -6.25 -7.11
C ARG A 24 3.45 -6.14 -5.93
N PRO A 25 4.59 -6.84 -5.93
CA PRO A 25 5.55 -6.76 -4.82
C PRO A 25 5.98 -5.32 -4.47
N ALA A 26 6.29 -4.51 -5.49
CA ALA A 26 6.65 -3.11 -5.31
C ALA A 26 5.54 -2.23 -4.69
N GLN A 27 4.26 -2.64 -4.81
CA GLN A 27 3.15 -1.96 -4.14
C GLN A 27 3.20 -2.17 -2.63
N ILE A 28 3.51 -3.40 -2.20
CA ILE A 28 3.61 -3.78 -0.79
C ILE A 28 4.83 -3.13 -0.15
N GLU A 29 5.97 -3.17 -0.84
CA GLU A 29 7.20 -2.50 -0.39
C GLU A 29 6.97 -1.01 -0.17
N MET A 30 6.35 -0.33 -1.15
CA MET A 30 5.96 1.07 -1.00
C MET A 30 4.99 1.29 0.16
N ALA A 31 3.97 0.43 0.32
CA ALA A 31 2.99 0.59 1.39
C ALA A 31 3.59 0.42 2.80
N GLN A 32 4.54 -0.52 2.95
CA GLN A 32 5.30 -0.72 4.18
C GLN A 32 6.19 0.49 4.50
N ALA A 33 6.91 1.01 3.50
CA ALA A 33 7.73 2.22 3.67
C ALA A 33 6.88 3.43 4.05
N VAL A 34 5.70 3.61 3.43
CA VAL A 34 4.76 4.69 3.77
C VAL A 34 4.25 4.52 5.20
N LEU A 35 3.83 3.31 5.60
CA LEU A 35 3.36 3.05 6.97
C LEU A 35 4.43 3.40 8.00
N GLN A 36 5.68 2.99 7.77
CA GLN A 36 6.80 3.32 8.64
C GLN A 36 7.01 4.84 8.74
N ALA A 37 6.99 5.56 7.61
CA ALA A 37 7.14 7.01 7.60
C ALA A 37 6.00 7.74 8.34
N LEU A 38 4.77 7.23 8.25
CA LEU A 38 3.62 7.73 9.00
C LEU A 38 3.79 7.50 10.51
N GLU A 39 4.19 6.29 10.93
CA GLU A 39 4.44 5.95 12.34
C GLU A 39 5.57 6.81 12.93
N GLU A 40 6.64 7.04 12.16
CA GLU A 40 7.81 7.83 12.57
C GLU A 40 7.62 9.35 12.41
N ARG A 41 6.53 9.79 11.77
CA ARG A 41 6.29 11.19 11.36
C ARG A 41 7.46 11.78 10.56
N SER A 42 8.04 10.97 9.68
CA SER A 42 9.19 11.32 8.86
C SER A 42 8.79 11.58 7.40
N ALA A 43 9.67 12.26 6.65
CA ALA A 43 9.47 12.45 5.22
C ALA A 43 10.00 11.23 4.46
N LEU A 44 9.21 10.74 3.50
CA LEU A 44 9.59 9.65 2.61
C LEU A 44 9.52 10.11 1.16
N VAL A 45 10.57 9.82 0.40
CA VAL A 45 10.60 10.00 -1.06
C VAL A 45 10.63 8.61 -1.69
N VAL A 46 9.68 8.33 -2.59
CA VAL A 46 9.59 7.05 -3.31
C VAL A 46 9.53 7.32 -4.80
N GLU A 47 10.42 6.69 -5.56
CA GLU A 47 10.27 6.56 -7.00
C GLU A 47 9.48 5.29 -7.31
N ALA A 48 8.36 5.43 -8.02
CA ALA A 48 7.55 4.29 -8.44
C ALA A 48 7.05 4.47 -9.86
N GLY A 49 7.34 3.49 -10.72
CA GLY A 49 6.91 3.45 -12.12
C GLY A 49 5.40 3.43 -12.31
N THR A 50 4.93 3.73 -13.54
CA THR A 50 3.50 3.63 -13.89
C THR A 50 2.99 2.21 -13.70
N GLY A 51 1.76 2.07 -13.17
CA GLY A 51 1.16 0.76 -12.93
C GLY A 51 1.60 0.06 -11.64
N THR A 52 2.55 0.60 -10.86
CA THR A 52 2.96 0.02 -9.55
C THR A 52 1.82 -0.06 -8.52
N GLY A 53 0.70 0.66 -8.72
CA GLY A 53 -0.39 0.69 -7.75
C GLY A 53 -0.18 1.71 -6.61
N LYS A 54 0.59 2.77 -6.91
CA LYS A 54 0.98 3.86 -6.00
C LYS A 54 -0.17 4.41 -5.15
N THR A 55 -1.33 4.61 -5.77
CA THR A 55 -2.51 5.17 -5.10
C THR A 55 -2.90 4.36 -3.87
N PHE A 56 -3.06 3.05 -3.99
CA PHE A 56 -3.39 2.22 -2.83
C PHE A 56 -2.21 2.05 -1.89
N ALA A 57 -0.98 2.09 -2.40
CA ALA A 57 0.22 1.98 -1.57
C ALA A 57 0.33 3.12 -0.55
N TYR A 58 -0.04 4.37 -0.88
CA TYR A 58 -0.09 5.44 0.10
C TYR A 58 -1.44 5.56 0.83
N LEU A 59 -2.55 5.20 0.19
CA LEU A 59 -3.89 5.42 0.75
C LEU A 59 -4.24 4.40 1.84
N ILE A 60 -3.89 3.13 1.66
CA ILE A 60 -4.21 2.08 2.63
C ILE A 60 -3.52 2.33 3.98
N PRO A 61 -2.20 2.59 4.05
CA PRO A 61 -1.57 2.97 5.31
C PRO A 61 -2.22 4.20 5.94
N ALA A 62 -2.46 5.27 5.16
CA ALA A 62 -3.02 6.51 5.67
C ALA A 62 -4.46 6.39 6.23
N LEU A 63 -5.26 5.46 5.72
CA LEU A 63 -6.63 5.21 6.21
C LEU A 63 -6.67 4.32 7.46
N LEU A 64 -5.62 3.53 7.72
CA LEU A 64 -5.60 2.52 8.77
C LEU A 64 -4.65 2.85 9.92
N SER A 65 -3.73 3.83 9.75
CA SER A 65 -2.74 4.28 10.74
C SER A 65 -3.28 5.30 11.73
#